data_AF-A0A8H6NWR0-F1
#
_entry.id   AF-A0A8H6NWR0-F1
#
_cell.length_a   1.000
_cell.length_b   1.000
_cell.length_c   1.000
_cell.angle_alpha   90.00
_cell.angle_beta   90.00
_cell.angle_gamma   90.00
#
_symmetry.space_group_name_H-M   'P 1'
#
loop_
_entity.id
_entity.type
_entity.pdbx_description
1 polymer ?
#
loop_
_entity_poly.entity_id
_entity_poly.type
_entity_poly.pdbx_seq_one_letter_code
_entity_poly.pdbx_strand_id
1 'polypeptide(L)'
;MPPSGLDTTCSFIYEGGYEYMIPRPPGTAFAGDIVIGGGLARAVDGGLKEYGTTDDSQLNGDISPYLHETTSRYFGTGCGVDDPAGRVRAEWTGIMGFSPDGFPFVGPVPGEEELWDCAAFQGHGMVMCWMCGKALAAMLEGCNGEELKSWFPDAFRVTGERLGSRFKGRLNHKTATARSAGAA
;
A
#
# COMPACT_ATOMS: atom_id res chain seq x y z
N MET A 1 22.30 11.25 -0.07
CA MET A 1 22.31 9.82 -0.44
C MET A 1 23.78 9.46 -0.66
N PRO A 2 24.24 8.21 -0.48
CA PRO A 2 25.63 7.90 -0.85
C PRO A 2 25.89 8.30 -2.32
N PRO A 3 27.09 8.78 -2.67
CA PRO A 3 27.40 9.13 -4.06
C PRO A 3 27.23 7.97 -5.06
N SER A 4 27.29 6.72 -4.56
CA SER A 4 27.02 5.49 -5.32
C SER A 4 25.53 5.17 -5.48
N GLY A 5 24.62 5.93 -4.86
CA GLY A 5 23.20 5.61 -4.75
C GLY A 5 22.88 4.67 -3.58
N LEU A 6 21.67 4.12 -3.58
CA LEU A 6 21.27 3.05 -2.65
C LEU A 6 21.52 1.69 -3.30
N ASP A 7 22.28 0.82 -2.63
CA ASP A 7 22.58 -0.53 -3.13
C ASP A 7 21.40 -1.50 -2.96
N THR A 8 20.51 -1.22 -2.02
CA THR A 8 19.35 -2.06 -1.68
C THR A 8 18.12 -1.22 -1.41
N THR A 9 16.96 -1.87 -1.42
CA THR A 9 15.71 -1.26 -0.93
C THR A 9 15.84 -0.96 0.56
N CYS A 10 15.43 0.23 0.98
CA CYS A 10 15.38 0.59 2.40
C CYS A 10 14.01 1.13 2.79
N SER A 11 13.73 1.09 4.09
CA SER A 11 12.54 1.72 4.66
C SER A 11 12.92 2.49 5.91
N PHE A 12 12.36 3.68 6.05
CA PHE A 12 12.54 4.55 7.20
C PHE A 12 11.27 4.49 8.04
N ILE A 13 11.35 3.83 9.19
CA ILE A 13 10.21 3.57 10.07
C ILE A 13 10.21 4.61 11.20
N TYR A 14 9.06 5.20 11.46
CA TYR A 14 8.82 6.14 12.55
C TYR A 14 7.47 5.85 13.22
N GLU A 15 7.18 6.53 14.34
CA GLU A 15 6.03 6.22 15.22
C GLU A 15 4.69 6.09 14.48
N GLY A 16 4.44 6.94 13.48
CA GLY A 16 3.17 6.98 12.75
C GLY A 16 3.14 6.22 11.42
N GLY A 17 4.28 5.73 10.90
CA GLY A 17 4.35 5.19 9.55
C GLY A 17 5.76 4.96 9.04
N TYR A 18 5.89 4.91 7.72
CA TYR A 18 7.17 4.68 7.06
C TYR A 18 7.19 5.27 5.65
N GLU A 19 8.40 5.46 5.13
CA GLU A 19 8.65 5.53 3.69
C GLU A 19 9.49 4.34 3.26
N TYR A 20 9.30 3.91 2.01
CA TYR A 20 10.20 2.97 1.34
C TYR A 20 10.89 3.64 0.16
N MET A 21 12.10 3.18 -0.14
CA MET A 21 12.89 3.62 -1.27
C MET A 21 13.42 2.40 -2.00
N ILE A 22 13.07 2.26 -3.28
CA ILE A 22 13.48 1.15 -4.13
C ILE A 22 14.36 1.72 -5.26
N PRO A 23 15.68 1.50 -5.23
CA PRO A 23 16.56 1.93 -6.32
C PRO A 23 16.33 1.08 -7.58
N ARG A 24 16.35 1.74 -8.74
CA ARG A 24 16.30 1.09 -10.05
C ARG A 24 17.66 0.49 -10.38
N PRO A 25 17.77 -0.83 -10.60
CA PRO A 25 19.06 -1.49 -10.73
C PRO A 25 19.76 -1.14 -12.05
N PRO A 26 21.10 -1.26 -12.11
CA PRO A 26 21.87 -1.10 -13.34
C PRO A 26 21.32 -1.97 -14.49
N GLY A 27 21.36 -1.44 -15.71
CA GLY A 27 20.88 -2.13 -16.91
C GLY A 27 19.36 -2.12 -17.10
N THR A 28 18.59 -1.52 -16.18
CA THR A 28 17.16 -1.26 -16.39
C THR A 28 16.90 0.13 -16.95
N ALA A 29 15.71 0.33 -17.53
CA ALA A 29 15.23 1.68 -17.81
C ALA A 29 15.22 2.50 -16.51
N PHE A 30 15.77 3.71 -16.61
CA PHE A 30 15.92 4.66 -15.50
C PHE A 30 16.78 4.13 -14.34
N ALA A 31 17.83 3.35 -14.64
CA ALA A 31 18.79 2.92 -13.63
C ALA A 31 19.31 4.11 -12.80
N GLY A 32 19.36 3.95 -11.48
CA GLY A 32 19.71 5.01 -10.53
C GLY A 32 18.53 5.83 -10.01
N ASP A 33 17.37 5.81 -10.68
CA ASP A 33 16.16 6.40 -10.12
C ASP A 33 15.73 5.67 -8.84
N ILE A 34 15.03 6.39 -7.96
CA ILE A 34 14.47 5.83 -6.73
C ILE A 34 12.97 5.96 -6.78
N VAL A 35 12.28 4.82 -6.64
CA VAL A 35 10.84 4.82 -6.37
C VAL A 35 10.66 5.03 -4.88
N ILE A 36 9.99 6.12 -4.50
CA ILE A 36 9.68 6.47 -3.12
C ILE A 36 8.18 6.37 -2.92
N GLY A 37 7.74 5.76 -1.82
CA GLY A 37 6.34 5.75 -1.42
C GLY A 37 6.18 5.65 0.10
N GLY A 38 4.93 5.75 0.57
CA GLY A 38 4.60 5.90 1.98
C GLY A 38 4.01 7.27 2.27
N GLY A 39 4.29 7.83 3.45
CA GLY A 39 3.88 9.20 3.78
C GLY A 39 2.40 9.40 4.15
N LEU A 40 1.57 8.35 4.15
CA LEU A 40 0.15 8.46 4.57
C LEU A 40 -0.02 9.11 5.95
N ALA A 41 0.91 8.83 6.87
CA ALA A 41 0.92 9.39 8.22
C ALA A 41 1.21 10.89 8.28
N ARG A 42 1.64 11.49 7.17
CA ARG A 42 1.96 12.92 7.04
C ARG A 42 0.83 13.73 6.43
N ALA A 43 -0.15 13.08 5.80
CA ALA A 43 -1.33 13.76 5.33
C ALA A 43 -2.12 14.38 6.49
N VAL A 44 -2.81 15.48 6.22
CA VAL A 44 -3.68 16.14 7.20
C VAL A 44 -4.69 15.15 7.78
N ASP A 45 -4.97 15.29 9.08
CA ASP A 45 -5.85 14.41 9.85
C ASP A 45 -5.45 12.92 9.78
N GLY A 46 -4.17 12.62 9.54
CA GLY A 46 -3.65 11.26 9.44
C GLY A 46 -4.10 10.52 8.19
N GLY A 47 -4.42 11.25 7.11
CA GLY A 47 -4.82 10.69 5.83
C GLY A 47 -6.27 10.23 5.79
N LEU A 48 -7.14 10.75 6.65
CA LEU A 48 -8.54 10.33 6.72
C LEU A 48 -9.27 10.45 5.36
N LYS A 49 -8.91 11.45 4.55
CA LYS A 49 -9.47 11.67 3.20
C LYS A 49 -9.01 10.64 2.16
N GLU A 50 -7.97 9.87 2.46
CA GLU A 50 -7.46 8.81 1.59
C GLU A 50 -8.25 7.49 1.75
N TYR A 51 -9.20 7.44 2.69
CA TYR A 51 -10.07 6.29 2.89
C TYR A 51 -11.42 6.46 2.18
N GLY A 52 -11.84 5.44 1.45
CA GLY A 52 -13.12 5.44 0.73
C GLY A 52 -13.12 6.25 -0.57
N THR A 53 -11.96 6.77 -0.99
CA THR A 53 -11.78 7.30 -2.35
C THR A 53 -11.55 6.16 -3.34
N THR A 54 -12.06 6.35 -4.56
CA THR A 54 -11.78 5.50 -5.73
C THR A 54 -11.14 6.31 -6.86
N ASP A 55 -10.94 7.61 -6.67
CA ASP A 55 -10.31 8.49 -7.64
C ASP A 55 -8.81 8.59 -7.32
N ASP A 56 -7.98 7.95 -8.14
CA ASP A 56 -6.52 8.04 -8.13
C ASP A 56 -5.95 8.88 -9.29
N SER A 57 -6.81 9.65 -9.97
CA SER A 57 -6.37 10.57 -11.03
C SER A 57 -5.72 11.85 -10.50
N GLN A 58 -5.78 12.08 -9.18
CA GLN A 58 -5.31 13.30 -8.53
C GLN A 58 -4.16 13.00 -7.57
N LEU A 59 -3.21 13.92 -7.51
CA LEU A 59 -2.14 13.88 -6.52
C LEU A 59 -2.61 14.48 -5.20
N ASN A 60 -2.09 13.97 -4.09
CA ASN A 60 -2.34 14.53 -2.77
C ASN A 60 -1.37 15.69 -2.48
N GLY A 61 -1.92 16.89 -2.24
CA GLY A 61 -1.14 18.11 -2.03
C GLY A 61 -0.28 18.16 -0.76
N ASP A 62 -0.51 17.27 0.20
CA ASP A 62 0.31 17.15 1.41
C ASP A 62 1.41 16.09 1.23
N ILE A 63 1.06 14.92 0.66
CA ILE A 63 1.96 13.78 0.51
C ILE A 63 2.99 14.02 -0.59
N SER A 64 2.59 14.59 -1.74
CA SER A 64 3.52 14.82 -2.86
C SER A 64 4.72 15.69 -2.46
N PRO A 65 4.55 16.92 -1.92
CA PRO A 65 5.68 17.74 -1.48
C PRO A 65 6.53 17.08 -0.40
N TYR A 66 5.88 16.34 0.52
CA TYR A 66 6.59 15.56 1.53
C TYR A 66 7.54 14.54 0.90
N LEU A 67 7.05 13.73 -0.05
CA LEU A 67 7.85 12.70 -0.73
C LEU A 67 8.97 13.30 -1.58
N HIS A 68 8.75 14.46 -2.21
CA HIS A 68 9.78 15.15 -3.00
C HIS A 68 10.98 15.58 -2.14
N GLU A 69 10.76 15.88 -0.86
CA GLU A 69 11.80 16.30 0.07
C GLU A 69 12.43 15.14 0.86
N THR A 70 11.82 13.96 0.86
CA THR A 70 12.21 12.80 1.67
C THR A 70 13.69 12.44 1.54
N THR A 71 14.23 12.41 0.32
CA THR A 71 15.65 12.07 0.09
C THR A 71 16.58 13.09 0.74
N SER A 72 16.30 14.38 0.60
CA SER A 72 17.08 15.45 1.25
C SER A 72 16.92 15.43 2.77
N ARG A 73 15.73 15.10 3.28
CA ARG A 73 15.46 14.99 4.72
C ARG A 73 16.28 13.88 5.39
N TYR A 74 16.35 12.70 4.77
CA TYR A 74 17.03 11.56 5.38
C TYR A 74 18.54 11.55 5.15
N PHE A 75 19.03 12.09 4.03
CA PHE A 75 20.45 12.01 3.69
C PHE A 75 21.17 13.37 3.62
N GLY A 76 20.48 14.46 3.96
CA GLY A 76 21.04 15.81 4.01
C GLY A 76 21.64 16.28 2.69
N THR A 77 22.71 17.07 2.78
CA THR A 77 23.44 17.62 1.62
C THR A 77 24.24 16.57 0.85
N GLY A 78 24.24 15.31 1.30
CA GLY A 78 24.94 14.22 0.61
C GLY A 78 24.28 13.79 -0.70
N CYS A 79 23.07 14.24 -1.03
CA CYS A 79 22.32 13.82 -2.22
C CYS A 79 22.90 14.28 -3.56
N GLY A 80 23.98 15.06 -3.56
CA GLY A 80 24.54 15.64 -4.77
C GLY A 80 23.75 16.86 -5.24
N VAL A 81 24.02 17.28 -6.48
CA VAL A 81 23.29 18.36 -7.15
C VAL A 81 22.11 17.74 -7.88
N ASP A 82 20.98 18.44 -7.88
CA ASP A 82 19.80 18.00 -8.62
C ASP A 82 20.07 17.90 -10.12
N ASP A 83 19.43 16.93 -10.76
CA ASP A 83 19.42 16.85 -12.23
C ASP A 83 18.82 18.13 -12.82
N PRO A 84 19.35 18.68 -13.92
CA PRO A 84 18.78 19.86 -14.58
C PRO A 84 17.30 19.72 -14.96
N ALA A 85 16.80 18.50 -15.17
CA ALA A 85 15.39 18.23 -15.44
C ALA A 85 14.51 18.22 -14.16
N GLY A 86 15.11 18.36 -12.98
CA GLY A 86 14.45 18.34 -11.69
C GLY A 86 14.58 17.01 -10.94
N ARG A 87 14.11 16.99 -9.68
CA ARG A 87 14.21 15.83 -8.78
C ARG A 87 13.18 14.74 -9.07
N VAL A 88 12.04 15.09 -9.66
CA VAL A 88 10.89 14.21 -9.85
C VAL A 88 10.73 13.94 -11.33
N ARG A 89 10.91 12.69 -11.72
CA ARG A 89 10.68 12.25 -13.11
C ARG A 89 9.25 11.86 -13.38
N ALA A 90 8.62 11.22 -12.40
CA ALA A 90 7.23 10.82 -12.46
C ALA A 90 6.67 10.73 -11.04
N GLU A 91 5.39 11.02 -10.91
CA GLU A 91 4.60 10.83 -9.70
C GLU A 91 3.18 10.39 -10.08
N TRP A 92 2.56 9.59 -9.23
CA TRP A 92 1.23 9.04 -9.45
C TRP A 92 0.62 8.65 -8.11
N THR A 93 -0.70 8.42 -8.10
CA THR A 93 -1.38 7.77 -6.97
C THR A 93 -1.98 6.43 -7.41
N GLY A 94 -2.48 5.66 -6.45
CA GLY A 94 -3.13 4.39 -6.74
C GLY A 94 -4.01 3.93 -5.58
N ILE A 95 -5.09 3.25 -5.91
CA ILE A 95 -6.03 2.71 -4.92
C ILE A 95 -5.57 1.34 -4.41
N MET A 96 -5.61 1.18 -3.08
CA MET A 96 -5.33 -0.10 -2.41
C MET A 96 -6.63 -0.72 -1.88
N GLY A 97 -6.79 -2.02 -2.13
CA GLY A 97 -7.86 -2.82 -1.54
C GLY A 97 -7.47 -3.38 -0.16
N PHE A 98 -8.37 -3.23 0.81
CA PHE A 98 -8.21 -3.76 2.17
C PHE A 98 -9.43 -4.60 2.56
N SER A 99 -9.16 -5.69 3.29
CA SER A 99 -10.20 -6.49 3.93
C SER A 99 -10.42 -6.01 5.36
N PRO A 100 -11.57 -6.31 5.97
CA PRO A 100 -11.84 -5.99 7.37
C PRO A 100 -10.87 -6.61 8.38
N ASP A 101 -10.25 -7.74 8.03
CA ASP A 101 -9.42 -8.56 8.92
C ASP A 101 -7.92 -8.50 8.63
N GLY A 102 -7.51 -7.72 7.63
CA GLY A 102 -6.09 -7.54 7.31
C GLY A 102 -5.45 -8.68 6.52
N PHE A 103 -6.25 -9.54 5.88
CA PHE A 103 -5.75 -10.63 5.02
C PHE A 103 -6.37 -10.62 3.61
N PRO A 104 -5.66 -11.10 2.58
CA PRO A 104 -6.23 -11.28 1.25
C PRO A 104 -7.51 -12.11 1.23
N PHE A 105 -8.32 -11.90 0.21
CA PHE A 105 -9.45 -12.78 -0.13
C PHE A 105 -9.07 -13.60 -1.36
N VAL A 106 -8.96 -14.92 -1.20
CA VAL A 106 -8.58 -15.83 -2.29
C VAL A 106 -9.46 -17.07 -2.28
N GLY A 107 -10.18 -17.33 -3.37
CA GLY A 107 -11.01 -18.52 -3.53
C GLY A 107 -12.47 -18.22 -3.88
N PRO A 108 -13.36 -19.24 -3.79
CA PRO A 108 -14.75 -19.11 -4.20
C PRO A 108 -15.52 -18.24 -3.20
N VAL A 109 -16.45 -17.41 -3.69
CA VAL A 109 -17.28 -16.53 -2.86
C VAL A 109 -18.49 -17.31 -2.34
N PRO A 110 -18.64 -17.51 -1.02
CA PRO A 110 -19.78 -18.25 -0.47
C PRO A 110 -21.12 -17.59 -0.78
N GLY A 111 -22.07 -18.36 -1.30
CA GLY A 111 -23.41 -17.90 -1.64
C GLY A 111 -23.56 -17.37 -3.07
N GLU A 112 -22.47 -17.24 -3.82
CA GLU A 112 -22.47 -16.78 -5.21
C GLU A 112 -21.84 -17.86 -6.09
N GLU A 113 -22.66 -18.58 -6.85
CA GLU A 113 -22.17 -19.60 -7.78
C GLU A 113 -21.27 -18.96 -8.85
N GLU A 114 -20.18 -19.64 -9.19
CA GLU A 114 -19.21 -19.22 -10.22
C GLU A 114 -18.41 -17.93 -9.92
N LEU A 115 -18.61 -17.27 -8.77
CA LEU A 115 -17.85 -16.10 -8.38
C LEU A 115 -16.61 -16.47 -7.54
N TRP A 116 -15.46 -15.92 -7.92
CA TRP A 116 -14.16 -16.14 -7.27
C TRP A 116 -13.48 -14.80 -7.00
N ASP A 117 -12.75 -14.72 -5.89
CA ASP A 117 -12.02 -13.52 -5.49
C ASP A 117 -10.51 -13.80 -5.35
N CYS A 118 -9.70 -12.78 -5.63
CA CYS A 118 -8.26 -12.74 -5.44
C CYS A 118 -7.81 -11.29 -5.29
N ALA A 119 -8.19 -10.69 -4.16
CA ALA A 119 -8.07 -9.27 -3.93
C ALA A 119 -7.70 -8.93 -2.48
N ALA A 120 -7.76 -7.63 -2.16
CA ALA A 120 -7.52 -7.08 -0.83
C ALA A 120 -6.14 -7.44 -0.27
N PHE A 121 -5.08 -7.22 -1.05
CA PHE A 121 -3.71 -7.55 -0.65
C PHE A 121 -3.09 -6.60 0.40
N GLN A 122 -3.88 -5.72 1.05
CA GLN A 122 -3.47 -4.93 2.22
C GLN A 122 -2.25 -4.01 1.97
N GLY A 123 -2.10 -3.48 0.76
CA GLY A 123 -0.89 -2.73 0.37
C GLY A 123 0.35 -3.58 0.10
N HIS A 124 0.22 -4.91 0.13
CA HIS A 124 1.28 -5.89 -0.15
C HIS A 124 1.03 -6.64 -1.48
N GLY A 125 0.34 -6.01 -2.42
CA GLY A 125 -0.09 -6.62 -3.69
C GLY A 125 1.06 -7.24 -4.47
N MET A 126 2.16 -6.51 -4.67
CA MET A 126 3.30 -6.98 -5.46
C MET A 126 3.96 -8.25 -4.90
N VAL A 127 3.91 -8.46 -3.57
CA VAL A 127 4.53 -9.64 -2.94
C VAL A 127 3.55 -10.80 -2.79
N MET A 128 2.25 -10.52 -2.64
CA MET A 128 1.24 -11.56 -2.41
C MET A 128 0.58 -12.08 -3.69
N CYS A 129 0.43 -11.23 -4.72
CA CYS A 129 -0.45 -11.53 -5.87
C CYS A 129 -0.04 -12.80 -6.61
N TRP A 130 1.26 -13.07 -6.76
CA TRP A 130 1.75 -14.23 -7.49
C TRP A 130 1.33 -15.55 -6.84
N MET A 131 1.64 -15.72 -5.55
CA MET A 131 1.32 -16.97 -4.85
C MET A 131 -0.18 -17.11 -4.58
N CYS A 132 -0.90 -16.00 -4.37
CA CYS A 132 -2.35 -16.02 -4.29
C CYS A 132 -3.00 -16.42 -5.62
N GLY A 133 -2.50 -15.90 -6.75
CA GLY A 133 -2.96 -16.28 -8.08
C GLY A 133 -2.71 -17.76 -8.39
N LYS A 134 -1.54 -18.28 -8.03
CA LYS A 134 -1.25 -19.72 -8.12
C LYS A 134 -2.21 -20.57 -7.28
N ALA A 135 -2.50 -20.13 -6.05
CA ALA A 135 -3.44 -20.82 -5.18
C ALA A 135 -4.85 -20.82 -5.79
N LEU A 136 -5.31 -19.68 -6.31
CA LEU A 136 -6.61 -19.55 -6.97
C LEU A 136 -6.73 -20.48 -8.18
N ALA A 137 -5.71 -20.49 -9.04
CA ALA A 137 -5.67 -21.36 -10.22
C ALA A 137 -5.76 -22.85 -9.82
N ALA A 138 -5.01 -23.27 -8.80
CA ALA A 138 -5.11 -24.63 -8.28
C ALA A 138 -6.52 -24.95 -7.75
N MET A 139 -7.19 -24.02 -7.07
CA MET A 139 -8.57 -24.23 -6.61
C MET A 139 -9.55 -24.37 -7.78
N LEU A 140 -9.39 -23.56 -8.84
CA LEU A 140 -10.20 -23.61 -10.06
C LEU A 140 -10.05 -24.93 -10.82
N GLU A 141 -8.85 -25.52 -10.80
CA GLU A 141 -8.57 -26.84 -11.38
C GLU A 141 -9.08 -28.01 -10.51
N GLY A 142 -9.70 -27.73 -9.36
CA GLY A 142 -10.16 -28.75 -8.41
C GLY A 142 -9.04 -29.30 -7.50
N CYS A 143 -7.84 -28.73 -7.55
CA CYS A 143 -6.67 -29.13 -6.77
C CYS A 143 -6.66 -28.50 -5.37
N ASN A 144 -7.80 -28.48 -4.67
CA ASN A 144 -7.94 -27.88 -3.33
C ASN A 144 -7.64 -28.89 -2.19
N GLY A 145 -6.65 -29.75 -2.39
CA GLY A 145 -6.28 -30.84 -1.47
C GLY A 145 -5.16 -30.48 -0.49
N GLU A 146 -4.56 -31.52 0.10
CA GLU A 146 -3.49 -31.38 1.11
C GLU A 146 -2.22 -30.69 0.58
N GLU A 147 -1.92 -30.85 -0.72
CA GLU A 147 -0.80 -30.16 -1.36
C GLU A 147 -0.95 -28.64 -1.27
N LEU A 148 -2.12 -28.10 -1.62
CA LEU A 148 -2.36 -26.65 -1.53
C LEU A 148 -2.32 -26.17 -0.07
N LYS A 149 -2.91 -26.94 0.86
CA LYS A 149 -2.90 -26.61 2.29
C LYS A 149 -1.50 -26.61 2.91
N SER A 150 -0.55 -27.34 2.34
CA SER A 150 0.81 -27.41 2.87
C SER A 150 1.57 -26.07 2.84
N TRP A 151 1.14 -25.14 1.97
CA TRP A 151 1.81 -23.84 1.79
C TRP A 151 0.86 -22.65 1.71
N PHE A 152 -0.40 -22.83 1.33
CA PHE A 152 -1.34 -21.72 1.21
C PHE A 152 -2.06 -21.45 2.55
N PRO A 153 -2.01 -20.22 3.09
CA PRO A 153 -2.61 -19.92 4.39
C PRO A 153 -4.14 -19.99 4.36
N ASP A 154 -4.73 -20.75 5.29
CA ASP A 154 -6.19 -20.80 5.43
C ASP A 154 -6.81 -19.44 5.78
N ALA A 155 -6.07 -18.57 6.49
CA ALA A 155 -6.48 -17.20 6.78
C ALA A 155 -6.74 -16.35 5.53
N PHE A 156 -6.19 -16.72 4.36
CA PHE A 156 -6.38 -15.99 3.11
C PHE A 156 -7.60 -16.48 2.33
N ARG A 157 -8.15 -17.65 2.70
CA ARG A 157 -9.30 -18.23 2.01
C ARG A 157 -10.55 -17.40 2.26
N VAL A 158 -11.36 -17.20 1.22
CA VAL A 158 -12.66 -16.55 1.37
C VAL A 158 -13.58 -17.43 2.23
N THR A 159 -14.24 -16.83 3.22
CA THR A 159 -15.29 -17.48 4.01
C THR A 159 -16.44 -16.50 4.25
N GLY A 160 -17.63 -17.03 4.54
CA GLY A 160 -18.81 -16.19 4.81
C GLY A 160 -18.63 -15.31 6.05
N GLU A 161 -17.92 -15.80 7.06
CA GLU A 161 -17.56 -15.02 8.26
C GLU A 161 -16.68 -13.82 7.93
N ARG A 162 -15.63 -14.03 7.12
CA ARG A 162 -14.72 -12.94 6.73
C ARG A 162 -15.41 -11.91 5.84
N LEU A 163 -16.24 -12.34 4.88
CA LEU A 163 -17.04 -11.42 4.05
C LEU A 163 -18.09 -10.65 4.86
N GLY A 164 -18.69 -11.30 5.87
CA GLY A 164 -19.63 -10.68 6.79
C GLY A 164 -18.99 -9.70 7.77
N SER A 165 -17.66 -9.69 7.88
CA SER A 165 -16.94 -8.84 8.82
C SER A 165 -17.03 -7.36 8.43
N ARG A 166 -16.77 -6.49 9.41
CA ARG A 166 -16.76 -5.04 9.24
C ARG A 166 -15.44 -4.48 9.74
N PHE A 167 -14.91 -3.53 9.00
CA PHE A 167 -13.71 -2.81 9.42
C PHE A 167 -13.99 -2.12 10.76
N LYS A 168 -13.18 -2.43 11.78
CA LYS A 168 -13.36 -1.89 13.14
C LYS A 168 -12.66 -0.54 13.35
N GLY A 169 -12.09 0.05 12.30
CA GLY A 169 -11.47 1.38 12.38
C GLY A 169 -10.06 1.40 12.99
N ARG A 170 -9.47 2.60 13.00
CA ARG A 170 -8.39 2.97 13.93
C ARG A 170 -9.05 3.45 15.23
N LEU A 171 -8.71 2.82 16.36
CA LEU A 171 -9.33 3.07 17.67
C LEU A 171 -9.12 4.51 18.23
N ASN A 172 -8.22 5.31 17.63
CA ASN A 172 -7.70 6.56 18.22
C ASN A 172 -7.97 7.84 17.41
N HIS A 173 -9.03 7.90 16.60
CA HIS A 173 -9.43 9.17 15.98
C HIS A 173 -10.70 9.72 16.65
N LYS A 174 -10.59 10.92 17.22
CA LYS A 174 -11.75 11.70 17.65
C LYS A 174 -12.29 12.44 16.43
N THR A 175 -13.49 12.09 15.98
CA THR A 175 -14.30 13.00 15.16
C THR A 175 -14.48 14.28 15.98
N ALA A 176 -14.04 15.43 15.45
CA ALA A 176 -14.22 16.71 16.12
C ALA A 176 -15.69 16.83 16.56
N THR A 177 -15.92 16.97 17.86
CA THR A 177 -17.25 17.20 18.43
C THR A 177 -17.87 18.40 17.74
N ALA A 178 -19.11 18.23 17.27
CA ALA A 178 -19.91 19.28 16.66
C ALA A 178 -19.71 20.60 17.42
N ARG A 179 -19.26 21.64 16.73
CA ARG A 179 -19.24 23.01 17.27
C ARG A 179 -20.66 23.31 17.74
N SER A 180 -20.86 23.36 19.06
CA SER A 180 -22.05 23.96 19.64
C SER A 180 -22.09 25.40 19.15
N ALA A 181 -23.10 25.75 18.38
CA ALA A 181 -23.44 27.13 18.08
C ALA A 181 -23.71 27.83 19.41
N GLY A 182 -22.73 28.61 19.87
CA GLY A 182 -22.91 29.51 20.99
C GLY A 182 -23.85 30.62 20.54
N ALA A 183 -25.05 30.64 21.12
CA ALA A 183 -25.89 31.82 21.10
C ALA A 183 -25.22 32.92 21.93
N ALA A 184 -25.02 34.08 21.31
CA ALA A 184 -24.88 35.38 21.95
C ALA A 184 -25.69 36.38 21.11
#